data_AF-A0A256FUA4-F1
#
_entry.id   AF-A0A256FUA4-F1
#
_cell.length_a   1.000
_cell.length_b   1.000
_cell.length_c   1.000
_cell.angle_alpha   90.00
_cell.angle_beta   90.00
_cell.angle_gamma   90.00
#
_symmetry.space_group_name_H-M   'P 1'
#
loop_
_entity.id
_entity.type
_entity.pdbx_description
1 polymer ?
#
loop_
_entity_poly.entity_id
_entity_poly.type
_entity_poly.pdbx_seq_one_letter_code
_entity_poly.pdbx_strand_id
1 'polypeptide(L)'
;MSFRNFTTGESHSFGGTYVELIPGERLIYTDKFDDPNLLGEMKVTIDLKAISVGTEITITQEGVPDIIPAEACYLGWQDSLEKLKKLVEPEISQ
;
A
#
# COMPACT_ATOMS: atom_id res chain seq x y z
N MET A 1 10.89 -3.19 -2.53
CA MET A 1 10.86 -1.98 -1.69
C MET A 1 11.33 -2.35 -0.29
N SER A 2 11.78 -1.39 0.53
CA SER A 2 12.12 -1.65 1.94
C SER A 2 11.69 -0.51 2.85
N PHE A 3 11.09 -0.83 3.98
CA PHE A 3 10.88 0.12 5.07
C PHE A 3 12.08 0.08 6.00
N ARG A 4 12.63 1.25 6.34
CA ARG A 4 13.69 1.37 7.33
C ARG A 4 13.23 2.24 8.48
N ASN A 5 13.33 1.71 9.69
CA ASN A 5 13.17 2.49 10.91
C ASN A 5 14.49 3.22 11.18
N PHE A 6 14.49 4.56 11.14
CA PHE A 6 15.70 5.35 11.36
C PHE A 6 16.15 5.41 12.82
N THR A 7 15.25 5.13 13.77
CA THR A 7 15.57 5.11 15.21
C THR A 7 16.21 3.78 15.61
N THR A 8 15.69 2.65 15.14
CA THR A 8 16.22 1.32 15.50
C THR A 8 17.24 0.78 14.49
N GLY A 9 17.26 1.32 13.26
CA GLY A 9 18.09 0.84 12.16
C GLY A 9 17.53 -0.40 11.45
N GLU A 10 16.45 -1.00 11.95
CA GLU A 10 15.80 -2.17 11.36
C GLU A 10 15.24 -1.85 9.97
N SER A 11 15.28 -2.85 9.10
CA SER A 11 14.75 -2.74 7.75
C SER A 11 13.97 -4.00 7.39
N HIS A 12 12.80 -3.81 6.81
CA HIS A 12 11.97 -4.88 6.26
C HIS A 12 11.87 -4.69 4.76
N SER A 13 12.30 -5.69 3.99
CA SER A 13 12.18 -5.69 2.53
C SER A 13 11.06 -6.61 2.07
N PHE A 14 10.45 -6.19 0.97
CA PHE A 14 9.32 -6.86 0.34
C PHE A 14 9.29 -6.48 -1.14
N GLY A 15 8.65 -7.29 -1.96
CA GLY A 15 8.53 -7.02 -3.38
C GLY A 15 7.53 -7.92 -4.06
N GLY A 16 7.23 -7.59 -5.31
CA GLY A 16 6.35 -8.38 -6.13
C GLY A 16 6.25 -7.80 -7.53
N THR A 17 5.15 -8.10 -8.22
CA THR A 17 5.00 -7.82 -9.64
C THR A 17 3.73 -7.00 -9.90
N TYR A 18 3.81 -6.01 -10.78
CA TYR A 18 2.62 -5.35 -11.31
C TYR A 18 1.87 -6.32 -12.23
N VAL A 19 0.64 -6.65 -11.86
CA VAL A 19 -0.23 -7.58 -12.60
C VAL A 19 -1.12 -6.81 -13.57
N GLU A 20 -1.63 -5.64 -13.14
CA GLU A 20 -2.49 -4.79 -13.95
C GLU A 20 -2.20 -3.33 -13.65
N LEU A 21 -2.16 -2.49 -14.68
CA LEU A 21 -1.96 -1.05 -14.56
C LEU A 21 -2.81 -0.33 -15.62
N ILE A 22 -3.92 0.24 -15.17
CA ILE A 22 -4.81 1.11 -15.96
C ILE A 22 -4.69 2.52 -15.37
N PRO A 23 -4.01 3.45 -16.05
CA PRO A 23 -3.76 4.80 -15.53
C PRO A 23 -5.04 5.50 -15.07
N GLY A 24 -5.06 5.97 -13.82
CA GLY A 24 -6.19 6.71 -13.25
C GLY A 24 -7.41 5.86 -12.86
N GLU A 25 -7.38 4.55 -13.08
CA GLU A 25 -8.55 3.67 -12.86
C GLU A 25 -8.22 2.48 -11.96
N ARG A 26 -7.15 1.73 -12.25
CA ARG A 26 -6.90 0.46 -11.55
C ARG A 26 -5.43 0.08 -11.50
N LEU A 27 -5.02 -0.43 -10.35
CA LEU A 27 -3.68 -1.00 -10.15
C LEU A 27 -3.81 -2.31 -9.36
N ILE A 28 -3.26 -3.38 -9.91
CA ILE A 28 -3.12 -4.67 -9.22
C ILE A 28 -1.65 -5.03 -9.17
N TYR A 29 -1.16 -5.38 -7.98
CA TYR A 29 0.19 -5.91 -7.82
C TYR A 29 0.22 -7.04 -6.80
N THR A 30 1.23 -7.90 -6.92
CA THR A 30 1.58 -8.85 -5.86
C THR A 30 2.59 -8.23 -4.90
N ASP A 31 2.59 -8.71 -3.66
CA ASP A 31 3.55 -8.32 -2.64
C ASP A 31 3.93 -9.52 -1.78
N LYS A 32 5.20 -9.62 -1.42
CA LYS A 32 5.76 -10.71 -0.63
C LYS A 32 6.92 -10.19 0.19
N PHE A 33 6.93 -10.51 1.48
CA PHE A 33 8.06 -10.23 2.35
C PHE A 33 9.26 -11.14 2.02
N ASP A 34 10.47 -10.60 2.13
CA ASP A 34 11.69 -11.39 2.00
C ASP A 34 11.97 -12.25 3.25
N ASP A 35 11.33 -11.94 4.38
CA ASP A 35 11.45 -12.69 5.61
C ASP A 35 10.85 -14.11 5.45
N PRO A 36 11.66 -15.18 5.60
CA PRO A 36 11.19 -16.55 5.45
C PRO A 36 10.14 -16.97 6.49
N ASN A 37 9.94 -16.19 7.56
CA ASN A 37 8.88 -16.43 8.55
C ASN A 37 7.53 -15.81 8.15
N LEU A 38 7.52 -14.92 7.15
CA LEU A 38 6.31 -14.25 6.63
C LEU A 38 5.95 -14.80 5.24
N LEU A 39 5.72 -16.12 5.19
CA LEU A 39 5.40 -16.81 3.95
C LEU A 39 3.98 -16.48 3.49
N GLY A 40 3.87 -16.06 2.24
CA GLY A 40 2.60 -15.76 1.58
C GLY A 40 2.80 -14.71 0.52
N GLU A 41 2.21 -14.90 -0.65
CA GLU A 41 2.08 -13.83 -1.64
C GLU A 41 0.74 -13.14 -1.43
N MET A 42 0.80 -11.85 -1.18
CA MET A 42 -0.37 -10.97 -1.08
C MET A 42 -0.69 -10.42 -2.46
N LYS A 43 -1.96 -10.12 -2.67
CA LYS A 43 -2.42 -9.40 -3.87
C LYS A 43 -3.15 -8.14 -3.41
N VAL A 44 -2.68 -7.00 -3.88
CA VAL A 44 -3.30 -5.70 -3.61
C VAL A 44 -4.00 -5.22 -4.86
N THR A 45 -5.28 -4.89 -4.71
CA THR A 45 -6.10 -4.23 -5.74
C THR A 45 -6.41 -2.82 -5.27
N ILE A 46 -6.07 -1.84 -6.10
CA ILE A 46 -6.38 -0.42 -5.89
C ILE A 46 -7.28 0.01 -7.04
N ASP A 47 -8.52 0.39 -6.70
CA ASP A 47 -9.48 0.98 -7.61
C ASP A 47 -9.59 2.48 -7.36
N LEU A 48 -9.45 3.26 -8.43
CA LEU A 48 -9.55 4.71 -8.45
C LEU A 48 -10.75 5.12 -9.27
N LYS A 49 -11.57 6.00 -8.71
CA LYS A 49 -12.75 6.51 -9.39
C LYS A 49 -12.81 8.02 -9.29
N ALA A 50 -12.77 8.69 -10.43
CA ALA A 50 -12.99 10.13 -10.51
C ALA A 50 -14.40 10.48 -10.00
N ILE A 51 -14.46 11.46 -9.10
CA ILE A 51 -15.69 12.03 -8.55
C ILE A 51 -15.63 13.56 -8.66
N SER A 52 -16.75 14.25 -8.39
CA SER A 52 -16.85 15.70 -8.61
C SER A 52 -15.87 16.55 -7.80
N VAL A 53 -15.36 16.02 -6.69
CA VAL A 53 -14.49 16.74 -5.74
C VAL A 53 -13.10 16.10 -5.61
N GLY A 54 -12.75 15.14 -6.49
CA GLY A 54 -11.47 14.44 -6.41
C GLY A 54 -11.55 13.00 -6.89
N THR A 55 -10.91 12.09 -6.15
CA THR A 55 -10.86 10.65 -6.49
C THR A 55 -11.27 9.82 -5.28
N GLU A 56 -12.26 8.95 -5.46
CA GLU A 56 -12.56 7.86 -4.53
C GLU A 56 -11.53 6.75 -4.73
N ILE A 57 -10.96 6.25 -3.63
CA ILE A 57 -9.97 5.17 -3.62
C ILE A 57 -10.50 3.99 -2.82
N THR A 58 -10.49 2.80 -3.41
CA THR A 58 -10.81 1.54 -2.72
C THR A 58 -9.60 0.61 -2.80
N ILE A 59 -9.18 0.07 -1.67
CA ILE A 59 -8.01 -0.81 -1.57
C ILE A 59 -8.43 -2.12 -0.93
N THR A 60 -8.13 -3.23 -1.59
CA THR A 60 -8.31 -4.59 -1.05
C THR A 60 -6.95 -5.28 -1.04
N GLN A 61 -6.54 -5.77 0.13
CA GLN A 61 -5.34 -6.57 0.29
C GLN A 61 -5.74 -8.01 0.66
N GLU A 62 -5.52 -8.93 -0.25
CA GLU A 62 -5.84 -10.35 -0.09
C GLU A 62 -4.56 -11.15 0.21
N GLY A 63 -4.71 -12.27 0.93
CA GLY A 63 -3.59 -13.20 1.20
C GLY A 63 -2.60 -12.71 2.26
N VAL A 64 -3.02 -11.80 3.15
CA VAL A 64 -2.21 -11.38 4.31
C VAL A 64 -1.89 -12.62 5.16
N PRO A 65 -0.61 -12.91 5.47
CA PRO A 65 -0.25 -14.04 6.33
C PRO A 65 -0.92 -13.97 7.70
N ASP A 66 -1.47 -15.09 8.19
CA ASP A 66 -2.23 -15.17 9.45
C ASP A 66 -1.45 -14.69 10.69
N ILE A 67 -0.12 -14.72 10.64
CA ILE A 67 0.76 -14.23 11.72
C ILE A 67 0.74 -12.70 11.84
N ILE A 68 0.34 -12.00 10.78
CA ILE A 68 0.24 -10.54 10.77
C ILE A 68 -1.16 -10.15 11.26
N PRO A 69 -1.29 -9.42 12.38
CA PRO A 69 -2.59 -8.97 12.85
C PRO A 69 -3.23 -8.03 11.82
N ALA A 70 -4.50 -8.27 11.48
CA ALA A 70 -5.21 -7.46 10.49
C ALA A 70 -5.28 -5.97 10.89
N GLU A 71 -5.42 -5.69 12.19
CA GLU A 71 -5.39 -4.33 12.74
C GLU A 71 -4.08 -3.60 12.49
N ALA A 72 -2.94 -4.32 12.44
CA ALA A 72 -1.65 -3.73 12.11
C ALA A 72 -1.60 -3.34 10.63
N CYS A 73 -2.16 -4.17 9.74
CA CYS A 73 -2.30 -3.83 8.32
C CYS A 73 -3.21 -2.61 8.13
N TYR A 74 -4.36 -2.55 8.82
CA TYR A 74 -5.25 -1.39 8.76
C TYR A 74 -4.56 -0.11 9.24
N LEU A 75 -3.84 -0.17 10.36
CA LEU A 75 -3.09 0.99 10.87
C LEU A 75 -2.04 1.46 9.85
N GLY A 76 -1.27 0.53 9.27
CA GLY A 76 -0.27 0.87 8.25
C GLY A 76 -0.88 1.52 7.01
N TRP A 77 -2.03 1.03 6.54
CA TRP A 77 -2.76 1.62 5.42
C TRP A 77 -3.32 3.01 5.76
N GLN A 78 -3.91 3.18 6.95
CA GLN A 78 -4.44 4.47 7.40
C GLN A 78 -3.33 5.54 7.46
N ASP A 79 -2.19 5.21 8.07
CA ASP A 79 -1.04 6.12 8.14
C ASP A 79 -0.49 6.45 6.74
N SER A 80 -0.51 5.49 5.82
CA SER A 80 -0.06 5.68 4.44
C SER A 80 -1.01 6.58 3.65
N LEU A 81 -2.31 6.38 3.78
CA LEU A 81 -3.34 7.19 3.13
C LEU A 81 -3.37 8.62 3.67
N GLU A 82 -3.15 8.80 4.97
CA GLU A 82 -3.03 10.14 5.58
C GLU A 82 -1.82 10.92 5.02
N LYS A 83 -0.70 10.24 4.78
CA LYS A 83 0.47 10.84 4.12
C LYS A 83 0.22 11.11 2.64
N LEU A 84 -0.44 10.19 1.94
CA LEU A 84 -0.82 10.37 0.54
C LEU A 84 -1.68 11.61 0.38
N LYS A 85 -2.71 11.75 1.22
CA LYS A 85 -3.60 12.91 1.26
C LYS A 85 -2.82 14.24 1.34
N LYS A 86 -1.90 14.33 2.29
CA LYS A 86 -1.03 15.52 2.50
C LYS A 86 -0.12 15.82 1.31
N LEU A 87 0.21 14.82 0.50
CA LEU A 87 1.06 14.96 -0.66
C LEU A 87 0.27 15.40 -1.92
N VAL A 88 -0.93 14.86 -2.12
CA VAL A 88 -1.64 14.98 -3.41
C VAL A 88 -2.79 15.98 -3.41
N GLU A 89 -3.38 16.30 -2.26
CA GLU A 89 -4.52 17.23 -2.20
C GLU A 89 -4.14 18.73 -2.21
N PRO A 90 -3.07 19.19 -1.53
CA PRO A 90 -2.77 20.61 -1.50
C PRO A 90 -2.42 21.16 -2.90
N GLU A 91 -3.14 22.19 -3.34
CA GLU A 91 -2.71 23.00 -4.48
C GLU A 91 -1.62 23.98 -4.03
N ILE A 92 -0.36 23.53 -4.10
CA ILE A 92 0.79 24.38 -3.82
C ILE A 92 1.19 25.07 -5.12
N SER A 93 0.64 26.27 -5.37
CA SER A 93 1.18 27.17 -6.39
C SER A 93 2.56 27.66 -5.92
N GLN A 94 3.62 27.26 -6.63
CA GLN A 94 4.96 27.84 -6.45
C GLN A 94 5.02 29.28 -6.95
#